data_AF-A0AAV4JV39-F1
#
_entry.id   AF-A0AAV4JV39-F1
#
_cell.length_a   1.000
_cell.length_b   1.000
_cell.length_c   1.000
_cell.angle_alpha   90.00
_cell.angle_beta   90.00
_cell.angle_gamma   90.00
#
_symmetry.space_group_name_H-M   'P 1'
#
loop_
_entity.id
_entity.type
_entity.pdbx_description
1 polymer ?
#
loop_
_entity_poly.entity_id
_entity_poly.type
_entity_poly.pdbx_seq_one_letter_code
_entity_poly.pdbx_strand_id
1 'polypeptide(L)'
;MRSRLYNYTYTAINSVVDEEQAVQFPVEFLNSIEVPGLSTHVLDLKCGMPVMLLRSIKPPELMNGTRCIIHNCSRHFVEVVIAAGIYSQQHHSIPRIPLRPSDTMFIFQFERKQFPLRPCFAMTINKAQGQTLN
;
A
#
# COMPACT_ATOMS: atom_id res chain seq x y z
N MET A 1 -22.49 7.37 -14.35
CA MET A 1 -21.44 7.97 -13.49
C MET A 1 -20.11 7.85 -14.23
N ARG A 2 -19.44 8.96 -14.55
CA ARG A 2 -18.20 8.96 -15.34
C ARG A 2 -17.04 8.41 -14.50
N SER A 3 -16.62 7.17 -14.75
CA SER A 3 -15.33 6.64 -14.29
C SER A 3 -14.23 7.49 -14.94
N ARG A 4 -13.66 8.38 -14.16
CA ARG A 4 -12.56 9.24 -14.60
C ARG A 4 -11.33 8.36 -14.84
N LEU A 5 -10.91 8.26 -16.11
CA LEU A 5 -9.76 7.49 -16.62
C LEU A 5 -8.38 7.98 -16.13
N TYR A 6 -8.32 8.91 -15.17
CA TYR A 6 -7.08 9.57 -14.76
C TYR A 6 -6.27 8.73 -13.78
N ASN A 7 -4.95 8.77 -13.93
CA ASN A 7 -4.02 8.27 -12.93
C ASN A 7 -3.98 9.24 -11.75
N TYR A 8 -3.90 8.70 -10.54
CA TYR A 8 -3.76 9.44 -9.30
C TYR A 8 -2.39 9.16 -8.71
N THR A 9 -1.55 10.19 -8.65
CA THR A 9 -0.21 10.11 -8.08
C THR A 9 -0.22 10.60 -6.63
N TYR A 10 0.28 9.78 -5.74
CA TYR A 10 0.38 10.07 -4.31
C TYR A 10 1.85 10.07 -3.88
N THR A 11 2.36 11.24 -3.51
CA THR A 11 3.69 11.36 -2.90
C THR A 11 3.61 11.08 -1.41
N ALA A 12 4.53 10.25 -0.92
CA ALA A 12 4.67 9.91 0.49
C ALA A 12 5.39 11.02 1.25
N ILE A 13 5.19 11.05 2.57
CA ILE A 13 5.96 11.89 3.49
C ILE A 13 6.89 10.97 4.26
N ASN A 14 8.20 11.24 4.19
CA ASN A 14 9.21 10.46 4.88
C ASN A 14 9.80 11.26 6.03
N SER A 15 10.11 10.59 7.15
CA SER A 15 10.77 11.20 8.31
C SER A 15 11.65 10.18 9.02
N VAL A 16 12.83 10.59 9.46
CA VAL A 16 13.64 9.81 10.40
C VAL A 16 12.95 9.85 11.77
N VAL A 17 12.98 8.74 12.50
CA VAL A 17 12.37 8.65 13.84
C VAL A 17 13.22 9.40 14.88
N ASP A 18 14.54 9.33 14.73
CA ASP A 18 15.52 10.05 15.54
C ASP A 18 15.93 11.37 14.85
N GLU A 19 15.62 12.50 15.48
CA GLU A 19 15.91 13.84 14.96
C GLU A 19 17.42 14.13 14.89
N GLU A 20 18.23 13.55 15.78
CA GLU A 20 19.69 13.73 15.76
C GLU A 20 20.31 13.07 14.52
N GLN A 21 19.70 11.99 14.04
CA GLN A 21 20.08 11.29 12.81
C GLN A 21 19.52 11.95 11.55
N ALA A 22 18.51 12.83 11.66
CA ALA A 22 17.88 13.46 10.51
C ALA A 22 18.85 14.33 9.67
N VAL A 23 19.91 14.84 10.31
CA VAL A 23 20.98 15.58 9.62
C VAL A 23 21.83 14.66 8.73
N GLN A 24 21.95 13.38 9.08
CA GLN A 24 22.77 12.39 8.37
C GLN A 24 22.02 11.70 7.23
N PHE A 25 20.69 11.63 7.31
CA PHE A 25 19.85 10.94 6.34
C PHE A 25 18.89 11.93 5.67
N PRO A 26 19.30 12.57 4.56
CA PRO A 26 18.46 13.55 3.86
C PRO A 26 17.19 12.89 3.31
N VAL A 27 16.12 13.68 3.19
CA VAL A 27 14.80 13.18 2.76
C VAL A 27 14.84 12.59 1.34
N GLU A 28 15.71 13.08 0.47
CA GLU A 28 15.94 12.56 -0.88
C GLU A 28 16.44 11.11 -0.85
N PHE A 29 17.33 10.80 0.09
CA PHE A 29 17.78 9.43 0.32
C PHE A 29 16.60 8.57 0.78
N LEU A 30 15.80 9.05 1.75
CA LEU A 30 14.60 8.33 2.21
C LEU A 30 13.57 8.11 1.10
N ASN A 31 13.45 9.05 0.16
CA ASN A 31 12.56 8.95 -1.01
C ASN A 31 12.99 7.84 -1.97
N SER A 32 14.30 7.57 -2.08
CA SER A 32 14.85 6.50 -2.94
C SER A 32 14.76 5.10 -2.34
N ILE A 33 14.44 4.95 -1.05
CA ILE A 33 14.38 3.64 -0.41
C ILE A 33 13.17 2.83 -0.91
N GLU A 34 13.45 1.68 -1.50
CA GLU A 34 12.46 0.68 -1.90
C GLU A 34 12.76 -0.64 -1.19
N VAL A 35 11.85 -1.07 -0.30
CA VAL A 35 11.98 -2.31 0.47
C VAL A 35 10.64 -3.05 0.53
N PRO A 36 10.66 -4.39 0.63
CA PRO A 36 9.42 -5.17 0.78
C PRO A 36 8.60 -4.71 1.99
N GLY A 37 7.27 -4.59 1.81
CA GLY A 37 6.35 -4.16 2.87
C GLY A 37 6.26 -2.65 3.10
N LEU A 38 7.07 -1.85 2.39
CA LEU A 38 6.95 -0.41 2.33
C LEU A 38 6.30 -0.01 0.99
N SER A 39 5.31 0.88 1.03
CA SER A 39 4.77 1.46 -0.21
C SER A 39 5.81 2.35 -0.88
N THR A 40 5.77 2.48 -2.20
CA THR A 40 6.67 3.38 -2.95
C THR A 40 6.51 4.84 -2.50
N HIS A 41 7.57 5.64 -2.66
CA HIS A 41 7.51 7.08 -2.37
C HIS A 41 6.51 7.79 -3.29
N VAL A 42 6.56 7.46 -4.59
CA VAL A 42 5.55 7.86 -5.57
C VAL A 42 4.64 6.67 -5.84
N LEU A 43 3.37 6.78 -5.49
CA LEU A 43 2.38 5.72 -5.65
C LEU A 43 1.31 6.15 -6.67
N ASP A 44 1.35 5.53 -7.85
CA ASP A 44 0.37 5.76 -8.91
C ASP A 44 -0.76 4.74 -8.85
N LEU A 45 -1.99 5.25 -8.72
CA LEU A 45 -3.20 4.45 -8.61
C LEU A 45 -4.26 4.85 -9.64
N LYS A 46 -5.14 3.90 -9.98
CA LYS A 46 -6.26 4.13 -10.89
C LYS A 46 -7.47 3.30 -10.46
N CYS A 47 -8.68 3.81 -10.66
CA CYS A 47 -9.90 3.02 -10.50
C CYS A 47 -9.88 1.77 -11.39
N GLY A 48 -10.33 0.65 -10.85
CA GLY A 48 -10.29 -0.67 -11.48
C GLY A 48 -8.94 -1.40 -11.34
N MET A 49 -7.90 -0.76 -10.79
CA MET A 49 -6.60 -1.37 -10.64
C MET A 49 -6.59 -2.38 -9.47
N PRO A 50 -6.03 -3.59 -9.66
CA PRO A 50 -5.80 -4.52 -8.57
C PRO A 50 -4.64 -4.05 -7.69
N VAL A 51 -4.87 -4.09 -6.38
CA VAL A 51 -3.90 -3.73 -5.35
C VAL A 51 -3.88 -4.77 -4.23
N MET A 52 -2.78 -4.82 -3.50
CA MET A 52 -2.60 -5.66 -2.32
C MET A 52 -2.32 -4.78 -1.10
N LEU A 53 -2.95 -5.12 0.02
CA LEU A 53 -2.66 -4.48 1.31
C LEU A 53 -1.28 -4.90 1.82
N LEU A 54 -0.49 -3.93 2.26
CA LEU A 54 0.84 -4.14 2.85
C LEU A 54 0.82 -4.25 4.39
N ARG A 55 -0.29 -3.82 5.01
CA ARG A 55 -0.49 -3.86 6.47
C ARG A 55 -1.93 -4.24 6.78
N SER A 56 -2.12 -4.94 7.90
CA SER A 56 -3.45 -5.21 8.43
C SER A 56 -4.05 -3.92 8.99
N ILE A 57 -5.29 -3.62 8.59
CA ILE A 57 -6.02 -2.41 9.01
C ILE A 57 -7.21 -2.81 9.88
N LYS A 58 -7.95 -3.84 9.46
CA LYS A 58 -9.15 -4.34 10.14
C LYS A 58 -9.22 -5.85 10.03
N PRO A 59 -8.55 -6.60 10.93
CA PRO A 59 -8.72 -8.05 10.99
C PRO A 59 -10.16 -8.43 11.36
N PRO A 60 -10.69 -9.55 10.82
CA PRO A 60 -10.07 -10.48 9.88
C PRO A 60 -10.20 -10.10 8.39
N GLU A 61 -10.90 -9.00 8.06
CA GLU A 61 -11.29 -8.63 6.69
C GLU A 61 -10.13 -8.07 5.85
N LEU A 62 -9.42 -7.09 6.40
CA LEU A 62 -8.35 -6.33 5.77
C LEU A 62 -7.02 -6.65 6.43
N MET A 63 -6.47 -7.81 6.07
CA MET A 63 -5.17 -8.29 6.53
C MET A 63 -4.07 -7.99 5.50
N ASN A 64 -2.81 -8.05 5.93
CA ASN A 64 -1.68 -8.01 5.02
C ASN A 64 -1.81 -9.10 3.94
N GLY A 65 -1.63 -8.72 2.67
CA GLY A 65 -1.78 -9.61 1.52
C GLY A 65 -3.20 -9.69 0.96
N THR A 66 -4.22 -9.12 1.63
CA THR A 66 -5.58 -9.05 1.06
C THR A 66 -5.53 -8.29 -0.26
N ARG A 67 -6.10 -8.91 -1.31
CA ARG A 67 -6.19 -8.34 -2.65
C ARG A 67 -7.51 -7.61 -2.81
N CYS A 68 -7.45 -6.40 -3.33
CA CYS A 68 -8.60 -5.54 -3.55
C CYS A 68 -8.56 -4.92 -4.94
N ILE A 69 -9.72 -4.46 -5.41
CA ILE A 69 -9.86 -3.63 -6.61
C ILE A 69 -10.16 -2.20 -6.16
N ILE A 70 -9.46 -1.22 -6.72
CA ILE A 70 -9.74 0.19 -6.41
C ILE A 70 -11.09 0.59 -7.02
N HIS A 71 -12.00 1.07 -6.18
CA HIS A 71 -13.27 1.64 -6.61
C HIS A 71 -13.14 3.14 -6.89
N ASN A 72 -12.53 3.88 -5.96
CA ASN A 72 -12.41 5.33 -6.04
C ASN A 72 -11.08 5.82 -5.44
N CYS A 73 -10.52 6.87 -6.02
CA CYS A 73 -9.31 7.54 -5.56
C CYS A 73 -9.64 8.95 -5.09
N SER A 74 -9.32 9.26 -3.84
CA SER A 74 -9.49 10.58 -3.24
C SER A 74 -8.19 11.06 -2.60
N ARG A 75 -8.13 12.36 -2.27
CA ARG A 75 -6.94 12.99 -1.66
C ARG A 75 -6.52 12.32 -0.34
N HIS A 76 -7.48 11.88 0.45
CA HIS A 76 -7.25 11.42 1.83
C HIS A 76 -7.45 9.92 2.03
N PHE A 77 -8.18 9.26 1.12
CA PHE A 77 -8.48 7.83 1.19
C PHE A 77 -8.55 7.23 -0.21
N VAL A 78 -8.30 5.92 -0.28
CA VAL A 78 -8.57 5.10 -1.47
C VAL A 78 -9.66 4.12 -1.10
N GLU A 79 -10.75 4.13 -1.85
CA GLU A 79 -11.83 3.17 -1.66
C GLU A 79 -11.51 1.90 -2.45
N VAL A 80 -11.61 0.76 -1.78
CA VAL A 80 -11.30 -0.55 -2.36
C VAL A 80 -12.41 -1.55 -2.08
N VAL A 81 -12.54 -2.54 -2.96
CA VAL A 81 -13.42 -3.70 -2.79
C VAL A 81 -12.58 -4.96 -2.69
N ILE A 82 -12.82 -5.80 -1.68
CA ILE A 82 -12.10 -7.07 -1.54
C ILE A 82 -12.42 -7.97 -2.74
N ALA A 83 -11.37 -8.48 -3.40
CA ALA A 83 -11.51 -9.15 -4.69
C ALA A 83 -12.14 -10.56 -4.60
N ALA A 84 -11.94 -11.27 -3.48
CA ALA A 84 -12.42 -12.64 -3.31
C ALA A 84 -12.56 -13.02 -1.82
N GLY A 85 -13.34 -14.07 -1.54
CA GLY A 85 -13.56 -14.62 -0.19
C GLY A 85 -14.85 -14.13 0.46
N ILE A 86 -15.04 -14.50 1.74
CA ILE A 86 -16.27 -14.23 2.50
C ILE A 86 -16.56 -12.74 2.74
N TYR A 87 -15.55 -11.90 2.59
CA TYR A 87 -15.64 -10.44 2.72
C TYR A 87 -15.66 -9.73 1.36
N SER A 88 -15.81 -10.48 0.26
CA SER A 88 -15.90 -9.89 -1.09
C SER A 88 -17.11 -8.95 -1.22
N GLN A 89 -17.05 -8.03 -2.19
CA GLN A 89 -18.06 -7.00 -2.45
C GLN A 89 -18.23 -5.94 -1.34
N GLN A 90 -17.48 -6.03 -0.24
CA GLN A 90 -17.48 -5.00 0.79
C GLN A 90 -16.54 -3.86 0.40
N HIS A 91 -17.05 -2.63 0.52
CA HIS A 91 -16.31 -1.41 0.27
C HIS A 91 -15.59 -0.96 1.53
N HIS A 92 -14.32 -0.63 1.40
CA HIS A 92 -13.50 -0.13 2.49
C HIS A 92 -12.71 1.11 2.08
N SER A 93 -12.66 2.09 2.96
CA SER A 93 -11.79 3.26 2.82
C SER A 93 -10.43 2.97 3.43
N ILE A 94 -9.38 3.06 2.62
CA ILE A 94 -7.99 2.85 3.01
C ILE A 94 -7.33 4.22 3.23
N PRO A 95 -6.98 4.60 4.46
CA PRO A 95 -6.27 5.85 4.74
C PRO A 95 -4.76 5.71 4.52
N ARG A 96 -4.06 6.85 4.46
CA ARG A 96 -2.60 6.86 4.59
C ARG A 96 -2.21 6.55 6.03
N ILE A 97 -1.29 5.62 6.24
CA ILE A 97 -0.76 5.27 7.56
C ILE A 97 0.78 5.42 7.57
N PRO A 98 1.40 5.63 8.74
CA PRO A 98 2.85 5.49 8.87
C PRO A 98 3.25 4.04 8.63
N LEU A 99 4.21 3.82 7.73
CA LEU A 99 4.79 2.53 7.43
C LEU A 99 6.27 2.57 7.82
N ARG A 100 6.68 1.62 8.65
CA ARG A 100 8.09 1.36 8.94
C ARG A 100 8.59 0.21 8.05
N PRO A 101 9.80 0.30 7.50
CA PRO A 101 10.48 -0.86 6.93
C PRO A 101 10.42 -2.03 7.91
N SER A 102 10.08 -3.22 7.42
CA SER A 102 10.15 -4.43 8.24
C SER A 102 11.58 -4.97 8.35
N ASP A 103 12.47 -4.49 7.49
CA ASP A 103 13.83 -4.98 7.36
C ASP A 103 14.79 -4.19 8.28
N THR A 104 15.62 -4.91 9.03
CA THR A 104 16.59 -4.37 9.97
C THR A 104 17.92 -3.98 9.31
N MET A 105 17.96 -3.92 7.97
CA MET A 105 19.20 -3.62 7.23
C MET A 105 19.67 -2.17 7.35
N PHE A 106 18.85 -1.26 7.90
CA PHE A 106 19.23 0.13 8.10
C PHE A 106 19.78 0.36 9.50
N ILE A 107 20.87 1.14 9.59
CA ILE A 107 21.46 1.62 10.86
C ILE A 107 20.65 2.74 11.53
N PHE A 108 19.50 3.09 10.96
CA PHE A 108 18.60 4.14 11.40
C PHE A 108 17.14 3.69 11.21
N GLN A 109 16.23 4.35 11.91
CA GLN A 109 14.79 4.10 11.77
C GLN A 109 14.12 5.28 11.08
N PHE A 110 13.27 4.99 10.10
CA PHE A 110 12.45 6.01 9.44
C PHE A 110 11.03 5.50 9.17
N GLU A 111 10.14 6.45 8.94
CA GLU A 111 8.73 6.22 8.63
C GLU A 111 8.37 6.82 7.28
N ARG A 112 7.51 6.10 6.54
CA ARG A 112 6.87 6.58 5.32
C ARG A 112 5.36 6.65 5.53
N LYS A 113 4.79 7.84 5.56
CA LYS A 113 3.34 8.04 5.61
C LYS A 113 2.75 7.96 4.21
N GLN A 114 2.03 6.88 3.93
CA GLN A 114 1.46 6.59 2.61
C GLN A 114 0.31 5.57 2.72
N PHE A 115 -0.46 5.37 1.64
CA PHE A 115 -1.41 4.26 1.58
C PHE A 115 -0.69 2.92 1.68
N PRO A 116 -1.14 1.98 2.53
CA PRO A 116 -0.57 0.64 2.65
C PRO A 116 -0.99 -0.25 1.48
N LEU A 117 -0.84 0.23 0.24
CA LEU A 117 -1.27 -0.43 -0.99
C LEU A 117 -0.08 -0.61 -1.93
N ARG A 118 -0.07 -1.73 -2.66
CA ARG A 118 0.87 -1.99 -3.75
C ARG A 118 0.10 -2.49 -4.97
N PRO A 119 0.28 -1.90 -6.17
CA PRO A 119 -0.28 -2.46 -7.40
C PRO A 119 0.13 -3.92 -7.58
N CYS A 120 -0.81 -4.79 -7.98
CA CYS A 120 -0.53 -6.22 -8.20
C CYS A 120 -1.19 -6.73 -9.48
N PHE A 121 -0.49 -6.60 -10.61
CA PHE A 121 -1.00 -6.97 -11.93
C PHE A 121 -0.83 -8.46 -12.29
N ALA A 122 0.15 -9.15 -11.70
CA ALA A 122 0.41 -10.56 -11.98
C ALA A 122 0.00 -11.44 -10.80
N MET A 123 -0.87 -12.42 -11.04
CA MET A 123 -1.04 -13.56 -10.15
C MET A 123 0.14 -14.51 -10.36
N THR A 124 1.14 -14.49 -9.47
CA THR A 124 2.09 -15.60 -9.45
C THR A 124 1.35 -16.85 -8.99
N ILE A 125 1.21 -17.84 -9.87
CA ILE A 125 0.57 -19.15 -9.65
C ILE A 125 1.13 -19.88 -8.41
N ASN A 126 2.32 -19.50 -7.93
CA ASN A 126 3.00 -20.11 -6.77
C ASN A 126 2.29 -19.98 -5.41
N LYS A 127 1.17 -19.26 -5.29
CA LYS A 127 0.28 -19.31 -4.10
C LYS A 127 -1.10 -19.91 -4.38
N ALA A 128 -1.37 -20.35 -5.61
CA ALA A 128 -2.62 -21.02 -5.99
C ALA A 128 -2.60 -22.53 -5.71
N GLN A 129 -1.46 -23.11 -5.27
CA GLN A 129 -1.45 -24.46 -4.67
C GLN A 129 -2.23 -24.42 -3.35
N GLY A 130 -3.54 -24.68 -3.44
CA GLY A 130 -4.46 -24.74 -2.30
C GLY A 130 -5.68 -23.81 -2.40
N GLN A 131 -5.78 -22.95 -3.43
CA GLN A 131 -7.02 -22.20 -3.68
C GLN A 131 -7.74 -22.80 -4.89
N THR A 132 -8.76 -23.61 -4.62
CA THR A 132 -9.72 -24.03 -5.64
C THR A 132 -10.53 -22.81 -6.07
N LEU A 133 -10.51 -22.52 -7.37
CA LEU A 133 -11.48 -21.63 -7.99
C LEU A 133 -12.74 -22.48 -8.22
N ASN A 134 -13.79 -22.20 -7.45
CA ASN A 134 -15.13 -22.69 -7.73
C ASN A 134 -15.91 -21.63 -8.51
#